data_AF-W2KRX0-F1
#
_entry.id   AF-W2KRX0-F1
#
_cell.length_a   1.000
_cell.length_b   1.000
_cell.length_c   1.000
_cell.angle_alpha   90.00
_cell.angle_beta   90.00
_cell.angle_gamma   90.00
#
_symmetry.space_group_name_H-M   'P 1'
#
loop_
_entity.id
_entity.type
_entity.pdbx_description
1 polymer ?
#
loop_
_entity_poly.entity_id
_entity_poly.type
_entity_poly.pdbx_seq_one_letter_code
_entity_poly.pdbx_strand_id
1 'polypeptide(L)' 'DVNWRLDYVLRSSSAGSVHEPLYFVQLKLQSPHTNDPGLQTVAFLCSVEGLRSLVYRIQEAANEVEKLTTGNPSQLRTST' A
#
# COMPACT_ATOMS: atom_id res chain seq x y z
N ASP A 1 -1.37 9.95 -1.59
CA ASP A 1 -2.10 9.79 -2.88
C ASP A 1 -1.61 8.51 -3.55
N VAL A 2 -2.47 7.79 -4.26
CA VAL A 2 -2.15 6.49 -4.89
C VAL A 2 -2.67 6.46 -6.32
N ASN A 3 -1.79 6.11 -7.27
CA ASN A 3 -2.14 5.84 -8.66
C ASN A 3 -1.70 4.43 -9.03
N TRP A 4 -2.46 3.74 -9.89
CA TRP A 4 -2.12 2.39 -10.30
C TRP A 4 -2.58 2.10 -11.74
N ARG A 5 -1.87 1.18 -12.40
CA ARG A 5 -2.17 0.70 -13.74
C ARG A 5 -1.94 -0.81 -13.80
N LEU A 6 -2.93 -1.55 -14.31
CA LEU A 6 -2.79 -2.95 -14.67
C LEU A 6 -2.25 -3.06 -16.09
N ASP A 7 -1.14 -3.78 -16.26
CA ASP A 7 -0.62 -4.20 -17.55
C ASP A 7 -0.93 -5.69 -17.73
N TYR A 8 -1.74 -6.00 -18.75
CA TYR A 8 -2.20 -7.35 -19.03
C TYR A 8 -2.47 -7.54 -20.52
N VAL A 9 -2.09 -8.70 -21.06
CA VAL A 9 -2.28 -9.05 -22.47
C VAL A 9 -3.33 -10.17 -22.58
N LEU A 10 -4.46 -9.86 -23.21
CA LEU A 10 -5.45 -10.86 -23.63
C LEU A 10 -5.01 -11.47 -24.97
N ARG A 11 -4.66 -12.77 -25.01
CA ARG A 11 -4.46 -13.51 -26.26
C ARG A 11 -5.57 -14.55 -26.47
N SER A 12 -6.09 -14.61 -27.69
CA SER A 12 -6.95 -15.72 -28.14
C SER A 12 -6.09 -16.98 -28.31
N SER A 13 -6.54 -18.09 -27.75
CA SER A 13 -5.81 -19.35 -27.62
C SER A 13 -5.32 -19.91 -28.96
N SER A 14 -4.01 -19.98 -29.20
CA SER A 14 -3.39 -20.98 -30.11
C SER A 14 -1.85 -20.92 -30.20
N ALA A 15 -1.16 -19.89 -29.70
CA ALA A 15 0.31 -19.85 -29.74
C ALA A 15 0.93 -19.10 -28.55
N GLY A 16 1.36 -19.89 -27.55
CA GLY A 16 2.56 -19.71 -26.72
C GLY A 16 2.75 -18.39 -25.94
N SER A 17 2.88 -18.53 -24.62
CA SER A 17 3.20 -17.53 -23.58
C SER A 17 2.03 -16.64 -23.11
N VAL A 18 1.40 -17.07 -22.01
CA VAL A 18 0.53 -16.22 -21.18
C VAL A 18 1.45 -15.34 -20.34
N HIS A 19 1.43 -14.03 -20.55
CA HIS A 19 2.09 -13.11 -19.63
C HIS A 19 1.23 -12.93 -18.38
N GLU A 20 1.86 -13.03 -17.20
CA GLU A 20 1.17 -12.79 -15.93
C GLU A 20 0.80 -11.30 -15.79
N PRO A 21 -0.38 -10.98 -15.22
CA PRO A 21 -0.78 -9.59 -14.97
C PRO A 21 0.20 -8.90 -14.02
N LEU A 22 0.69 -7.73 -14.44
CA LEU A 22 1.61 -6.88 -13.67
C LEU A 22 0.92 -5.57 -13.29
N TYR A 23 1.02 -5.21 -12.01
CA TYR A 23 0.51 -3.94 -11.51
C TYR A 23 1.65 -2.96 -11.36
N PHE A 24 1.53 -1.81 -12.02
CA PHE A 24 2.36 -0.65 -11.78
C PHE A 24 1.67 0.25 -10.73
N VAL A 25 2.32 0.48 -9.60
CA VAL A 25 1.77 1.25 -8.48
C VAL A 25 2.66 2.45 -8.21
N GLN A 26 2.05 3.62 -8.02
CA GLN A 26 2.71 4.86 -7.65
C GLN A 26 2.08 5.43 -6.38
N LEU A 27 2.92 5.68 -5.38
CA LEU A 27 2.54 6.27 -4.10
C LEU A 27 3.16 7.66 -4.03
N LYS A 28 2.34 8.69 -3.80
CA LYS A 28 2.87 9.99 -3.40
C LYS A 28 2.90 10.09 -1.89
N LEU A 29 4.09 10.25 -1.36
CA LEU A 29 4.43 10.29 0.06
C LEU A 29 4.95 11.67 0.42
N GLN A 30 4.57 12.16 1.59
CA GLN A 30 5.18 13.36 2.15
C GLN A 30 6.29 12.92 3.11
N SER A 31 7.50 13.41 2.89
CA SER A 31 8.62 13.14 3.80
C SER A 31 8.43 13.96 5.08
N PRO A 32 8.50 13.33 6.27
CA PRO A 32 8.43 14.04 7.54
C PRO A 32 9.73 14.78 7.91
N HIS A 33 10.80 14.66 7.11
CA HIS A 33 12.16 15.05 7.53
C HIS A 33 12.87 16.05 6.60
N THR A 34 12.21 16.50 5.54
CA THR A 34 12.76 17.51 4.64
C THR A 34 12.16 18.88 4.95
N ASN A 35 13.02 19.89 5.12
CA ASN A 35 12.61 21.31 5.11
C ASN A 35 11.96 21.72 3.77
N ASP A 36 11.97 20.81 2.79
CA ASP A 36 11.22 20.90 1.55
C ASP A 36 9.92 20.09 1.68
N PRO A 37 8.73 20.73 1.66
CA PRO A 37 7.43 20.07 1.81
C PRO A 37 7.01 19.24 0.57
N GLY A 38 7.94 18.98 -0.36
CA GLY A 38 7.67 18.29 -1.61
C GLY A 38 7.15 16.86 -1.42
N LEU A 39 6.11 16.49 -2.17
CA LEU A 39 5.68 15.10 -2.27
C LEU A 39 6.71 14.28 -3.05
N GLN A 40 7.23 13.24 -2.42
CA GLN A 40 8.02 12.20 -3.07
C GLN A 40 7.09 11.20 -3.76
N THR A 41 7.46 10.73 -4.95
CA THR A 41 6.76 9.61 -5.61
C THR A 41 7.60 8.34 -5.52
N VAL A 42 7.02 7.27 -4.97
CA VAL A 42 7.59 5.92 -4.96
C VAL A 42 6.81 5.07 -5.96
N ALA A 43 7.50 4.44 -6.90
CA ALA A 43 6.88 3.61 -7.94
C ALA A 43 7.45 2.20 -7.92
N PHE A 44 6.60 1.19 -8.09
CA PHE A 44 7.02 -0.21 -8.16
C PHE A 44 6.09 -1.04 -9.05
N LEU A 45 6.59 -2.21 -9.48
CA LEU A 45 5.80 -3.24 -10.13
C LEU A 45 5.59 -4.41 -9.19
N CYS A 46 4.41 -5.03 -9.23
CA CYS A 46 4.14 -6.25 -8.47
C CYS A 46 3.16 -7.17 -9.21
N SER A 47 3.22 -8.46 -8.90
CA SER A 47 2.21 -9.44 -9.31
C SER A 47 0.92 -9.22 -8.52
N VAL A 48 -0.16 -9.92 -8.92
CA VAL A 48 -1.43 -9.95 -8.16
C VAL A 48 -1.19 -10.38 -6.71
N GLU A 49 -0.34 -11.39 -6.48
CA GLU A 49 -0.03 -11.89 -5.14
C GLU A 49 0.73 -10.86 -4.32
N GLY A 50 1.74 -10.20 -4.91
CA GLY A 50 2.48 -9.12 -4.26
C GLY A 50 1.56 -7.97 -3.85
N LEU A 51 0.63 -7.58 -4.71
CA LEU A 51 -0.36 -6.54 -4.40
C LEU A 51 -1.30 -6.96 -3.26
N ARG A 52 -1.80 -8.21 -3.28
CA ARG A 52 -2.66 -8.74 -2.20
C ARG A 52 -1.93 -8.75 -0.86
N SER A 53 -0.68 -9.20 -0.83
CA SER A 53 0.14 -9.20 0.39
C SER A 53 0.33 -7.78 0.94
N LEU A 54 0.59 -6.80 0.06
CA LEU A 54 0.74 -5.40 0.45
C LEU A 54 -0.54 -4.85 1.09
N VAL A 55 -1.70 -5.05 0.45
CA VAL A 55 -2.99 -4.59 0.97
C VAL A 55 -3.29 -5.23 2.32
N TYR A 56 -3.05 -6.53 2.46
CA TYR A 56 -3.27 -7.25 3.72
C TYR A 56 -2.42 -6.65 4.85
N ARG A 57 -1.11 -6.43 4.62
CA ARG A 57 -0.22 -5.84 5.63
C ARG A 57 -0.62 -4.41 6.01
N ILE A 58 -1.08 -3.61 5.06
CA ILE A 58 -1.59 -2.26 5.33
C ILE A 58 -2.85 -2.32 6.21
N GLN A 59 -3.77 -3.24 5.90
CA GLN A 59 -4.98 -3.45 6.70
C GLN A 59 -4.65 -3.92 8.13
N GLU A 60 -3.72 -4.86 8.28
CA GLU A 60 -3.25 -5.29 9.60
C GLU A 60 -2.67 -4.12 10.40
N ALA A 61 -1.79 -3.32 9.79
CA ALA A 61 -1.22 -2.15 10.45
C ALA A 61 -2.31 -1.14 10.85
N ALA A 62 -3.32 -0.91 9.99
CA ALA A 62 -4.45 -0.04 10.29
C ALA A 62 -5.28 -0.57 11.48
N ASN A 63 -5.55 -1.88 11.51
CA ASN A 63 -6.29 -2.52 12.60
C ASN A 63 -5.54 -2.40 13.93
N GLU A 64 -4.21 -2.57 13.93
CA GLU A 64 -3.40 -2.40 15.15
C GLU A 64 -3.42 -0.95 15.65
N VAL A 65 -3.36 0.03 14.75
CA VAL A 65 -3.52 1.44 15.12
C VAL A 65 -4.92 1.70 15.69
N GLU A 66 -5.97 1.15 15.07
CA GLU A 66 -7.34 1.31 15.55
C GLU A 66 -7.52 0.75 16.96
N LYS A 67 -6.99 -0.45 17.25
CA LYS A 67 -7.00 -1.05 18.59
C LYS A 67 -6.37 -0.14 19.64
N LEU A 68 -5.26 0.51 19.31
CA LEU A 68 -4.60 1.46 20.22
C LEU A 68 -5.46 2.71 20.48
N THR A 69 -6.25 3.14 19.49
CA THR A 69 -7.15 4.30 19.64
C THR A 69 -8.47 3.98 20.34
N THR A 70 -9.01 2.77 20.19
CA THR A 70 -10.25 2.34 20.86
C THR A 70 -10.01 1.77 22.26
N GLY A 71 -8.81 1.26 22.52
CA GLY A 71 -8.44 0.66 23.79
C GLY A 71 -7.50 1.51 24.65
N ASN A 72 -7.84 2.75 25.02
CA ASN A 72 -7.26 3.37 26.24
C ASN A 72 -7.95 4.61 26.85
N PRO A 73 -9.18 4.52 27.39
CA PRO A 73 -9.68 5.54 28.32
C PRO A 73 -9.11 5.41 29.75
N SER A 74 -8.33 4.37 30.08
CA SER A 74 -7.96 4.04 31.47
C SER A 74 -6.52 4.39 31.89
N GLN A 75 -5.66 4.93 31.03
CA GLN A 75 -4.29 5.35 31.41
C GLN A 75 -4.07 6.86 31.54
N LEU A 76 -5.08 7.70 31.32
CA LEU A 76 -4.98 9.17 31.48
C LEU A 76 -5.33 9.67 32.90
N ARG A 77 -5.46 8.79 33.89
CA ARG A 77 -5.77 9.14 35.29
C ARG A 77 -4.77 8.54 36.28
N THR A 78 -3.51 8.94 36.20
CA THR A 78 -2.62 9.02 37.37
C THR A 78 -1.36 9.78 36.99
N SER A 79 -0.86 10.61 37.91
CA SER A 79 0.23 11.59 37.79
C SER A 79 -0.26 12.93 37.23
N THR A 80 -0.50 13.99 38.01
CA THR A 80 -0.04 14.36 39.38
C THR A 80 -1.03 15.37 39.95
#